data_AF-A0AAJ6E370-F1
#
_entry.id   AF-A0AAJ6E370-F1
#
_cell.length_a   1.000
_cell.length_b   1.000
_cell.length_c   1.000
_cell.angle_alpha   90.00
_cell.angle_beta   90.00
_cell.angle_gamma   90.00
#
_symmetry.space_group_name_H-M   'P 1'
#
loop_
_entity.id
_entity.type
_entity.pdbx_description
1 polymer ?
#
loop_
_entity_poly.entity_id
_entity_poly.type
_entity_poly.pdbx_seq_one_letter_code
_entity_poly.pdbx_strand_id
1 'polypeptide(L)'
;MFGKDDLVDNLTRDLDRVRGRRDALASEATTLTAQIAEIEARLSEEKKRRERDRVLGEIEAIKTRIKQASSAFTPVVDGLSKAIESAAAVVPEARDLNSFLVSVASEIDSVLDPLLRGLDQRADAVRLGQAALDLPSSATEAPPVESPKESIDSLLRFPAWLSRDKQAEKPEPAESSRSTAA
;
A
#
# COMPACT_ATOMS: atom_id res chain seq x y z
N MET A 1 75.14 -24.83 34.50
CA MET A 1 73.98 -25.54 35.10
C MET A 1 72.97 -24.47 35.45
N PHE A 2 71.80 -24.46 34.82
CA PHE A 2 70.69 -23.65 35.31
C PHE A 2 70.20 -24.26 36.62
N GLY A 3 70.13 -23.45 37.67
CA GLY A 3 69.66 -23.90 38.98
C GLY A 3 68.16 -24.20 38.92
N LYS A 4 67.68 -25.00 39.87
CA LYS A 4 66.23 -25.20 40.07
C LYS A 4 65.51 -23.86 40.25
N ASP A 5 66.17 -22.87 40.85
CA ASP A 5 65.63 -21.55 41.12
C ASP A 5 65.42 -20.74 39.82
N ASP A 6 66.35 -20.80 38.86
CA ASP A 6 66.20 -20.15 37.54
C ASP A 6 64.99 -20.70 36.76
N LEU A 7 64.70 -22.00 36.91
CA LEU A 7 63.54 -22.63 36.27
C LEU A 7 62.23 -22.16 36.91
N VAL A 8 62.21 -22.04 38.23
CA VAL A 8 61.04 -21.54 38.99
C VAL A 8 60.76 -20.07 38.68
N ASP A 9 61.81 -19.25 38.55
CA ASP A 9 61.67 -17.83 38.19
C ASP A 9 61.11 -17.63 36.79
N ASN A 10 61.59 -18.40 35.81
CA ASN A 10 61.06 -18.36 34.44
C ASN A 10 59.59 -18.81 34.38
N LEU A 11 59.24 -19.88 35.09
CA LEU A 11 57.85 -20.38 35.16
C LEU A 11 56.92 -19.35 35.80
N THR A 12 57.38 -18.68 36.86
CA THR A 12 56.62 -17.62 37.55
C THR A 12 56.36 -16.46 36.59
N ARG A 13 57.40 -16.00 35.87
CA ARG A 13 57.28 -14.93 34.88
C ARG A 13 56.33 -15.28 33.74
N ASP A 14 56.38 -16.52 33.25
CA ASP A 14 55.50 -16.99 32.18
C ASP A 14 54.05 -17.11 32.66
N LEU A 15 53.81 -17.58 33.89
CA LEU A 15 52.47 -17.60 34.50
C LEU A 15 51.89 -16.19 34.65
N ASP A 16 52.68 -15.23 35.14
CA ASP A 16 52.22 -13.84 35.28
C ASP A 16 51.92 -13.20 33.92
N ARG A 17 52.73 -13.50 32.90
CA ARG A 17 52.47 -13.07 31.52
C ARG A 17 51.17 -13.66 30.96
N VAL A 18 50.90 -14.94 31.19
CA VAL A 18 49.67 -15.60 30.76
C VAL A 18 48.46 -15.03 31.51
N ARG A 19 48.57 -14.77 32.81
CA ARG A 19 47.52 -14.11 33.60
C ARG A 19 47.21 -12.72 33.08
N GLY A 20 48.24 -11.90 32.82
CA GLY A 20 48.05 -10.56 32.24
C GLY A 20 47.35 -10.60 30.88
N ARG A 21 47.68 -11.57 30.01
CA ARG A 21 46.98 -11.78 28.74
C ARG A 21 45.53 -12.20 28.93
N ARG A 22 45.26 -13.14 29.85
CA ARG A 22 43.90 -13.57 30.18
C ARG A 22 43.07 -12.39 30.66
N ASP A 23 43.61 -11.56 31.55
CA ASP A 23 42.89 -10.42 32.12
C ASP A 23 42.62 -9.34 31.08
N ALA A 24 43.56 -9.09 30.17
CA ALA A 24 43.35 -8.22 29.01
C ALA A 24 42.24 -8.76 28.08
N LEU A 25 42.28 -10.05 27.75
CA LEU A 25 41.25 -10.69 26.93
C LEU A 25 39.87 -10.68 27.61
N ALA A 26 39.82 -10.89 28.92
CA ALA A 26 38.58 -10.79 29.68
C ALA A 26 38.01 -9.37 29.63
N SER A 27 38.86 -8.34 29.79
CA SER A 27 38.46 -6.94 29.64
C SER A 27 37.94 -6.64 28.24
N GLU A 28 38.62 -7.12 27.20
CA GLU A 28 38.18 -6.96 25.82
C GLU A 28 36.84 -7.66 25.56
N ALA A 29 36.66 -8.88 26.04
CA ALA A 29 35.39 -9.62 25.92
C ALA A 29 34.23 -8.89 26.60
N THR A 30 34.45 -8.31 27.79
CA THR A 30 33.41 -7.48 28.45
C THR A 30 33.08 -6.23 27.66
N THR A 31 34.10 -5.59 27.06
CA THR A 31 33.92 -4.39 26.24
C THR A 31 33.13 -4.70 24.97
N LEU A 32 33.49 -5.79 24.27
CA LEU A 32 32.77 -6.25 23.08
C LEU A 32 31.32 -6.64 23.41
N THR A 33 31.09 -7.29 24.55
CA THR A 33 29.73 -7.63 25.00
C THR A 33 28.88 -6.38 25.21
N ALA A 34 29.45 -5.33 25.83
CA ALA A 34 28.76 -4.06 26.01
C ALA A 34 28.46 -3.38 24.67
N GLN A 35 29.42 -3.39 23.73
CA GLN A 35 29.23 -2.83 22.39
C GLN A 35 28.15 -3.57 21.59
N ILE A 36 28.09 -4.90 21.68
CA ILE A 36 27.04 -5.71 21.03
C ILE A 36 25.67 -5.29 21.57
N ALA A 37 25.51 -5.22 22.89
CA ALA A 37 24.25 -4.81 23.51
C ALA A 37 23.82 -3.39 23.10
N GLU A 38 24.77 -2.46 22.99
CA GLU A 38 24.51 -1.10 22.51
C GLU A 38 24.04 -1.09 21.04
N ILE A 39 24.70 -1.85 20.18
CA ILE A 39 24.34 -1.96 18.76
C ILE A 39 22.96 -2.60 18.60
N GLU A 40 22.66 -3.66 19.35
CA GLU A 40 21.36 -4.33 19.33
C GLU A 40 20.23 -3.39 19.79
N ALA A 41 20.46 -2.59 20.83
CA ALA A 41 19.51 -1.58 21.28
C ALA A 41 19.26 -0.51 20.19
N ARG A 42 20.33 0.00 19.56
CA ARG A 42 20.22 0.96 18.45
C ARG A 42 19.48 0.37 17.24
N LEU A 43 19.75 -0.89 16.91
CA LEU A 43 19.07 -1.60 15.83
C LEU A 43 17.57 -1.74 16.11
N SER A 44 17.20 -2.10 17.34
CA SER A 44 15.80 -2.24 17.74
C SER A 44 15.06 -0.91 17.63
N GLU A 45 15.67 0.18 18.10
CA GLU A 45 15.06 1.51 18.03
C GLU A 45 14.91 1.99 16.59
N GLU A 46 15.93 1.82 15.75
CA GLU A 46 15.83 2.23 14.34
C GLU A 46 14.80 1.39 13.57
N LYS A 47 14.63 0.09 13.90
CA LYS A 47 13.54 -0.72 13.34
C LYS A 47 12.17 -0.15 13.69
N LYS A 48 11.94 0.20 14.97
CA LYS A 48 10.70 0.85 15.40
C LYS A 48 10.49 2.19 14.73
N ARG A 49 11.56 2.98 14.56
CA ARG A 49 11.49 4.28 13.88
C ARG A 49 11.05 4.14 12.43
N ARG A 50 11.68 3.23 11.67
CA ARG A 50 11.31 2.97 10.28
C ARG A 50 9.90 2.45 10.13
N GLU A 51 9.48 1.56 11.02
CA GLU A 51 8.12 1.03 10.98
C GLU A 51 7.09 2.12 11.28
N ARG A 52 7.37 3.00 12.25
CA ARG A 52 6.55 4.19 12.51
C ARG A 52 6.43 5.09 11.28
N ASP A 53 7.56 5.38 10.63
CA ASP A 53 7.58 6.21 9.41
C ASP A 53 6.78 5.56 8.28
N ARG A 54 6.89 4.23 8.11
CA ARG A 54 6.12 3.45 7.14
C ARG A 54 4.61 3.57 7.40
N VAL A 55 4.17 3.29 8.62
CA VAL A 55 2.76 3.34 9.03
C VAL A 55 2.17 4.72 8.82
N LEU A 56 2.91 5.78 9.16
CA LEU A 56 2.48 7.17 8.91
C LEU A 56 2.31 7.44 7.42
N GLY A 57 3.24 6.95 6.58
CA GLY A 57 3.11 7.04 5.13
C GLY A 57 1.88 6.32 4.58
N GLU A 58 1.54 5.14 5.11
CA GLU A 58 0.34 4.40 4.71
C GLU A 58 -0.95 5.13 5.11
N ILE A 59 -1.00 5.72 6.32
CA ILE A 59 -2.15 6.52 6.77
C ILE A 59 -2.37 7.73 5.85
N GLU A 60 -1.32 8.47 5.52
CA GLU A 60 -1.41 9.62 4.61
C GLU A 60 -1.81 9.20 3.18
N ALA A 61 -1.32 8.06 2.70
CA ALA A 61 -1.73 7.52 1.41
C ALA A 61 -3.23 7.18 1.38
N ILE A 62 -3.75 6.54 2.44
CA ILE A 62 -5.19 6.25 2.60
C ILE A 62 -5.99 7.55 2.62
N LYS A 63 -5.56 8.53 3.42
CA LYS A 63 -6.21 9.84 3.53
C LYS A 63 -6.30 10.54 2.18
N THR A 64 -5.22 10.51 1.41
CA THR A 64 -5.16 11.10 0.07
C THR A 64 -6.13 10.41 -0.89
N ARG A 65 -6.16 9.07 -0.91
CA ARG A 65 -7.10 8.31 -1.75
C ARG A 65 -8.56 8.59 -1.39
N ILE A 66 -8.89 8.68 -0.11
CA ILE A 66 -10.26 9.03 0.34
C ILE A 66 -10.65 10.42 -0.18
N LYS A 67 -9.79 11.43 0.00
CA LYS A 67 -10.05 12.79 -0.50
C LYS A 67 -10.19 12.86 -2.01
N GLN A 68 -9.37 12.10 -2.73
CA GLN A 68 -9.47 12.01 -4.19
C GLN A 68 -10.79 11.38 -4.62
N ALA A 69 -11.16 10.24 -4.02
CA ALA A 69 -12.42 9.56 -4.30
C ALA A 69 -13.63 10.43 -3.98
N SER A 70 -13.64 11.13 -2.84
CA SER A 70 -14.73 12.05 -2.49
C SER A 70 -14.82 13.23 -3.46
N SER A 71 -13.68 13.81 -3.85
CA SER A 71 -13.66 14.90 -4.83
C SER A 71 -14.15 14.48 -6.23
N ALA A 72 -13.94 13.23 -6.61
CA ALA A 72 -14.44 12.67 -7.86
C ALA A 72 -15.94 12.34 -7.81
N PHE A 73 -16.51 12.15 -6.61
CA PHE A 73 -17.91 11.79 -6.42
C PHE A 73 -18.85 12.99 -6.65
N THR A 74 -18.48 14.18 -6.16
CA THR A 74 -19.30 15.41 -6.30
C THR A 74 -19.75 15.72 -7.75
N PRO A 75 -18.87 15.73 -8.77
CA PRO A 75 -19.29 16.02 -10.15
C PRO A 75 -20.18 14.92 -10.74
N VAL A 76 -20.03 13.66 -10.31
CA VAL A 76 -20.88 12.56 -10.76
C VAL A 76 -22.30 12.72 -10.22
N VAL A 77 -22.44 13.08 -8.95
CA VAL A 77 -23.75 13.38 -8.34
C VAL A 77 -24.41 14.56 -9.04
N ASP A 78 -23.70 15.67 -9.23
CA ASP A 78 -24.24 16.86 -9.91
C ASP A 78 -24.69 16.56 -11.35
N GLY A 79 -23.89 15.80 -12.10
CA GLY A 79 -24.24 15.37 -13.45
C GLY A 79 -25.47 14.46 -13.48
N LEU A 80 -25.57 13.52 -12.54
CA LEU A 80 -26.71 12.61 -12.45
C LEU A 80 -27.98 13.35 -11.99
N SER A 81 -27.90 14.26 -11.02
CA SER A 81 -29.03 15.10 -10.61
C SER A 81 -29.60 15.90 -11.78
N LYS A 82 -28.75 16.53 -12.59
CA LYS A 82 -29.18 17.28 -13.80
C LYS A 82 -29.85 16.38 -14.85
N ALA A 83 -29.32 15.17 -15.03
CA ALA A 83 -29.91 14.19 -15.95
C ALA A 83 -31.29 13.72 -15.44
N ILE A 84 -31.42 13.48 -14.14
CA ILE A 84 -32.69 13.09 -13.51
C ILE A 84 -33.71 14.23 -13.59
N GLU A 85 -33.32 15.47 -13.36
CA GLU A 85 -34.20 16.64 -13.52
C GLU A 85 -34.72 16.76 -14.96
N SER A 86 -33.86 16.49 -15.94
CA SER A 86 -34.25 16.46 -17.35
C SER A 86 -35.23 15.33 -17.66
N ALA A 87 -35.03 14.15 -17.09
CA ALA A 87 -35.95 13.01 -17.20
C ALA A 87 -37.30 13.28 -16.49
N ALA A 88 -37.26 14.00 -15.35
CA ALA A 88 -38.43 14.35 -14.55
C ALA A 88 -39.44 15.26 -15.28
N ALA A 89 -39.00 15.94 -16.34
CA ALA A 89 -39.91 16.68 -17.23
C ALA A 89 -40.87 15.76 -18.01
N VAL A 90 -40.48 14.49 -18.21
CA VAL A 90 -41.26 13.48 -18.93
C VAL A 90 -41.85 12.43 -17.98
N VAL A 91 -41.11 12.06 -16.93
CA VAL A 91 -41.48 11.04 -15.94
C VAL A 91 -41.34 11.63 -14.53
N PRO A 92 -42.40 12.21 -13.94
CA PRO A 92 -42.33 12.89 -12.65
C PRO A 92 -41.78 12.04 -11.50
N GLU A 93 -41.99 10.72 -11.55
CA GLU A 93 -41.49 9.73 -10.59
C GLU A 93 -39.96 9.69 -10.52
N ALA A 94 -39.25 10.19 -11.55
CA ALA A 94 -37.80 10.32 -11.53
C ALA A 94 -37.32 11.27 -10.41
N ARG A 95 -38.17 12.16 -9.87
CA ARG A 95 -37.80 13.02 -8.74
C ARG A 95 -37.46 12.24 -7.47
N ASP A 96 -38.09 11.09 -7.24
CA ASP A 96 -37.81 10.25 -6.08
C ASP A 96 -36.37 9.71 -6.14
N LEU A 97 -35.89 9.39 -7.35
CA LEU A 97 -34.50 9.00 -7.59
C LEU A 97 -33.54 10.16 -7.29
N ASN A 98 -33.90 11.40 -7.63
CA ASN A 98 -33.09 12.57 -7.30
C ASN A 98 -33.00 12.77 -5.77
N SER A 99 -34.13 12.64 -5.07
CA SER A 99 -34.16 12.70 -3.61
C SER A 99 -33.30 11.60 -2.97
N PHE A 100 -33.36 10.38 -3.49
CA PHE A 100 -32.48 9.29 -3.06
C PHE A 100 -31.00 9.61 -3.29
N LEU A 101 -30.64 10.10 -4.48
CA LEU A 101 -29.26 10.45 -4.82
C LEU A 101 -28.70 11.54 -3.90
N VAL A 102 -29.48 12.58 -3.62
CA VAL A 102 -29.10 13.65 -2.67
C VAL A 102 -28.91 13.09 -1.27
N SER A 103 -29.77 12.15 -0.84
CA SER A 103 -29.61 11.45 0.45
C SER A 103 -28.28 10.69 0.51
N VAL A 104 -27.94 9.92 -0.52
CA VAL A 104 -26.67 9.18 -0.60
C VAL A 104 -25.48 10.13 -0.55
N ALA A 105 -25.54 11.24 -1.28
CA ALA A 105 -24.47 12.23 -1.25
C ALA A 105 -24.27 12.84 0.15
N SER A 106 -25.38 13.18 0.83
CA SER A 106 -25.32 13.70 2.20
C SER A 106 -24.78 12.68 3.20
N GLU A 107 -25.10 11.39 3.03
CA GLU A 107 -24.58 10.32 3.89
C GLU A 107 -23.07 10.16 3.72
N ILE A 108 -22.58 10.17 2.47
CA ILE A 108 -21.15 10.12 2.18
C ILE A 108 -20.44 11.32 2.82
N ASP A 109 -20.96 12.54 2.63
CA ASP A 109 -20.39 13.74 3.24
C ASP A 109 -20.36 13.65 4.79
N SER A 110 -21.40 13.07 5.40
CA SER A 110 -21.47 12.90 6.86
C SER A 110 -20.42 11.94 7.43
N VAL A 111 -19.97 10.97 6.64
CA VAL A 111 -19.00 9.94 7.07
C VAL A 111 -17.56 10.35 6.78
N LEU A 112 -17.32 11.19 5.77
CA LEU A 112 -15.98 11.60 5.35
C LEU A 112 -15.21 12.32 6.47
N ASP A 113 -15.81 13.31 7.10
CA ASP A 113 -15.15 14.09 8.15
C ASP A 113 -14.76 13.26 9.38
N PRO A 114 -15.66 12.42 9.95
CA PRO A 114 -15.29 11.48 11.02
C PRO A 114 -14.17 10.53 10.61
N LEU A 115 -14.21 9.99 9.39
CA LEU A 115 -13.22 9.05 8.90
C LEU A 115 -11.83 9.69 8.79
N LEU A 116 -11.73 10.87 8.17
CA LEU A 116 -10.47 11.60 8.03
C LEU A 116 -9.89 11.98 9.40
N ARG A 117 -10.75 12.41 10.34
CA ARG A 117 -10.34 12.71 11.71
C ARG A 117 -9.86 11.47 12.47
N GLY A 118 -10.52 10.32 12.26
CA GLY A 118 -10.09 9.05 12.84
C GLY A 118 -8.71 8.61 12.33
N LEU A 119 -8.40 8.87 11.06
CA LEU A 119 -7.06 8.63 10.50
C LEU A 119 -6.02 9.57 11.12
N ASP A 120 -6.35 10.84 11.33
CA ASP A 120 -5.45 11.79 12.00
C ASP A 120 -5.15 11.38 13.45
N GLN A 121 -6.17 10.96 14.20
CA GLN A 121 -5.99 10.44 15.56
C GLN A 121 -5.10 9.20 15.59
N ARG A 122 -5.23 8.30 14.60
CA ARG A 122 -4.34 7.13 14.48
C ARG A 122 -2.91 7.54 14.16
N ALA A 123 -2.71 8.49 13.25
CA ALA A 123 -1.38 9.02 12.95
C ALA A 123 -0.73 9.63 14.20
N ASP A 124 -1.49 10.38 15.01
CA ASP A 124 -0.99 10.94 16.26
C ASP A 124 -0.65 9.86 17.29
N ALA A 125 -1.48 8.83 17.45
CA ALA A 125 -1.19 7.70 18.32
C ALA A 125 0.08 6.94 17.89
N VAL A 126 0.32 6.80 16.58
CA VAL A 126 1.54 6.20 16.01
C VAL A 126 2.77 7.08 16.30
N ARG A 127 2.67 8.40 16.11
CA ARG A 127 3.74 9.37 16.45
C ARG A 127 4.13 9.30 17.93
N LEU A 128 3.14 9.16 18.81
CA LEU A 128 3.33 9.04 20.25
C LEU A 128 3.82 7.64 20.69
N GLY A 129 3.90 6.67 19.77
CA GLY A 129 4.27 5.29 20.10
C GLY A 129 3.22 4.55 20.94
N GLN A 130 1.98 5.04 20.94
CA GLN A 130 0.86 4.50 21.70
C GLN A 130 0.03 3.48 20.92
N ALA A 131 0.16 3.48 19.58
CA ALA A 131 -0.50 2.51 18.71
C ALA A 131 0.45 1.36 18.35
N ALA A 132 -0.12 0.16 18.20
CA ALA A 132 0.58 -0.96 17.59
C ALA A 132 0.98 -0.57 16.16
N LEU A 133 2.22 -0.91 15.79
CA LEU A 133 2.78 -0.66 14.47
C LEU A 133 2.31 -1.68 13.42
N ASP A 134 1.46 -2.62 13.83
CA ASP A 134 0.89 -3.63 12.95
C ASP A 134 -0.27 -3.02 12.17
N LEU A 135 0.03 -2.48 10.99
CA LEU A 135 -0.93 -2.48 9.91
C LEU A 135 -0.84 -3.84 9.20
N PRO A 136 -1.96 -4.43 8.73
CA PRO A 136 -1.86 -5.56 7.83
C PRO A 136 -1.02 -5.11 6.63
N SER A 137 0.23 -5.55 6.60
CA SER A 137 1.14 -5.29 5.50
C SER A 137 0.41 -5.65 4.22
N SER A 138 0.33 -4.73 3.28
CA SER A 138 0.03 -5.06 1.89
C SER A 138 1.22 -5.84 1.30
N ALA A 139 1.52 -6.99 1.91
CA ALA A 139 2.33 -8.04 1.35
C ALA A 139 1.51 -8.71 0.25
N THR A 140 1.38 -8.00 -0.86
CA THR A 140 1.23 -8.63 -2.17
C THR A 140 2.56 -8.43 -2.89
N GLU A 141 3.62 -9.05 -2.34
CA GLU A 141 4.64 -9.63 -3.20
C GLU A 141 3.99 -10.88 -3.80
N ALA A 142 3.15 -10.67 -4.83
CA ALA A 142 2.65 -11.76 -5.64
C ALA A 142 3.87 -12.42 -6.33
N PRO A 143 3.96 -13.75 -6.38
CA PRO A 143 4.85 -14.40 -7.33
C PRO A 143 4.55 -13.86 -8.74
N PRO A 144 5.53 -13.78 -9.66
CA PRO A 144 5.29 -13.29 -11.00
C PRO A 144 4.20 -14.15 -11.62
N VAL A 145 3.00 -13.58 -11.75
CA VAL A 145 1.89 -14.22 -12.43
C VAL A 145 2.30 -14.31 -13.89
N GLU A 146 2.65 -15.53 -14.33
CA GLU A 146 2.71 -15.86 -15.74
C GLU A 146 1.38 -15.43 -16.37
N SER A 147 1.47 -14.50 -17.32
CA SER A 147 0.31 -13.97 -18.03
C SER A 147 -0.36 -15.07 -18.85
N PRO A 148 -1.63 -15.43 -18.58
CA PRO A 148 -2.42 -16.14 -19.57
C PRO A 148 -2.77 -15.13 -20.66
N LYS A 149 -2.23 -15.35 -21.86
CA LYS A 149 -2.63 -14.64 -23.07
C LYS A 149 -4.10 -14.95 -23.38
N GLU A 150 -5.04 -14.22 -22.80
CA GLU A 150 -6.42 -14.20 -23.27
C GLU A 150 -6.94 -12.76 -23.35
N SER A 151 -6.95 -12.30 -24.60
CA SER A 151 -7.74 -11.21 -25.20
C SER A 151 -8.46 -10.23 -24.26
N ILE A 152 -7.86 -9.05 -24.13
CA ILE A 152 -8.39 -7.83 -23.49
C ILE A 152 -9.68 -7.32 -24.19
N ASP A 153 -10.04 -7.85 -25.36
CA ASP A 153 -11.25 -7.46 -26.08
C ASP A 153 -12.55 -7.98 -25.42
N SER A 154 -12.47 -8.96 -24.51
CA SER A 154 -13.66 -9.53 -23.87
C SER A 154 -14.13 -8.77 -22.62
N LEU A 155 -13.24 -7.97 -21.99
CA LEU A 155 -13.51 -7.33 -20.69
C LEU A 155 -14.08 -5.91 -20.79
N LEU A 156 -14.13 -5.33 -22.00
CA LEU A 156 -14.71 -4.00 -22.26
C LEU A 156 -16.09 -4.08 -22.95
N ARG A 157 -16.76 -5.24 -22.87
CA ARG A 157 -18.10 -5.38 -23.45
C ARG A 157 -19.14 -4.78 -22.52
N PHE A 158 -19.64 -3.59 -22.88
CA PHE A 158 -20.81 -3.00 -22.26
C PHE A 158 -22.03 -3.96 -22.35
N PRO A 159 -22.98 -3.89 -21.41
CA PRO A 159 -24.23 -4.64 -21.48
C PRO A 159 -24.97 -4.38 -22.81
N ALA A 160 -25.56 -5.42 -23.40
CA ALA A 160 -26.15 -5.38 -24.75
C ALA A 160 -27.24 -4.31 -24.96
N TRP A 161 -27.84 -3.80 -23.89
CA TRP A 161 -28.84 -2.72 -23.95
C TRP A 161 -28.24 -1.31 -24.15
N LEU A 162 -26.91 -1.15 -24.00
CA LEU A 162 -26.19 0.10 -24.29
C LEU A 162 -25.52 0.11 -25.68
N SER A 163 -25.45 -1.03 -26.36
CA SER A 163 -24.94 -1.11 -27.73
C SER A 163 -26.03 -0.68 -28.71
N ARG A 164 -26.10 0.62 -29.00
CA ARG A 164 -26.90 1.14 -30.12
C ARG A 164 -26.20 0.76 -31.43
N ASP A 165 -26.49 -0.44 -31.93
CA ASP A 165 -26.05 -0.87 -33.26
C ASP A 165 -26.66 0.06 -34.30
N LYS A 166 -25.83 0.91 -34.92
CA LYS A 166 -26.13 1.45 -36.24
C LYS A 166 -26.01 0.29 -37.24
N GLN A 167 -27.10 -0.45 -37.43
CA GLN A 167 -27.29 -1.23 -38.64
C GLN A 167 -27.47 -0.23 -39.79
N ALA A 168 -26.37 0.07 -40.49
CA ALA A 168 -26.48 0.49 -41.88
C ALA A 168 -26.92 -0.76 -42.65
N GLU A 169 -28.13 -0.70 -43.19
CA GLU A 169 -28.72 -1.69 -44.08
C GLU A 169 -27.72 -2.07 -45.17
N LYS A 170 -27.36 -3.35 -45.23
CA LYS A 170 -26.85 -3.97 -46.44
C LYS A 170 -28.05 -4.46 -47.25
N PRO A 171 -28.13 -4.13 -48.53
CA PRO A 171 -28.53 -5.13 -49.49
C PRO A 171 -27.44 -5.27 -50.56
N GLU A 172 -26.80 -6.43 -50.58
CA GLU A 172 -26.32 -7.04 -51.82
C GLU A 172 -27.38 -8.08 -52.22
N PRO A 173 -27.59 -8.38 -53.50
CA PRO A 173 -26.53 -8.94 -54.34
C PRO A 173 -26.60 -8.65 -55.85
N ALA A 174 -25.48 -8.87 -56.56
CA ALA A 174 -25.40 -9.81 -57.69
C ALA A 174 -24.13 -9.57 -58.53
N GLU A 175 -23.22 -10.54 -58.39
CA GLU A 175 -22.49 -11.26 -59.44
C GLU A 175 -22.21 -10.61 -60.80
N SER A 176 -20.93 -10.67 -61.15
CA SER A 176 -20.31 -10.36 -62.44
C SER A 176 -20.89 -11.14 -63.63
N SER A 177 -21.04 -10.49 -64.78
CA SER A 177 -20.96 -11.15 -66.10
C SER A 177 -20.57 -10.16 -67.21
N ARG A 178 -19.28 -10.21 -67.57
CA ARG A 178 -18.66 -10.12 -68.90
C ARG A 178 -19.40 -9.31 -69.99
N SER A 179 -18.83 -8.16 -70.34
CA SER A 179 -19.07 -7.48 -71.63
C SER A 179 -18.58 -8.32 -72.80
N THR A 180 -19.50 -8.70 -73.68
CA THR A 180 -19.30 -8.85 -75.12
C THR A 180 -19.44 -7.48 -75.79
N ALA A 181 -18.49 -7.10 -76.62
CA ALA A 181 -18.74 -6.19 -77.73
C ALA A 181 -17.95 -6.69 -78.95
N ALA A 182 -18.72 -6.91 -80.01
CA ALA A 182 -18.28 -7.11 -81.38
C ALA A 182 -17.92 -5.77 -82.03
#